data_AF-A0A4V2RYB5-F1
#
_entry.id   AF-A0A4V2RYB5-F1
#
_cell.length_a   1.000
_cell.length_b   1.000
_cell.length_c   1.000
_cell.angle_alpha   90.00
_cell.angle_beta   90.00
_cell.angle_gamma   90.00
#
_symmetry.space_group_name_H-M   'P 1'
#
loop_
_entity.id
_entity.type
_entity.pdbx_description
1 polymer ?
#
loop_
_entity_poly.entity_id
_entity_poly.type
_entity_poly.pdbx_seq_one_letter_code
_entity_poly.pdbx_strand_id
1 'polypeptide(L)'
;MIKFNILLNSLYNEKYIDSVAIDSYVQETQRYNPVPIDVAECLFNYDSLAVLEIISLLKGPDSELNKIAIAIRSVDMYLDDFRFSIEEKYLFIKNHANSFFNEFGAATKLKTQLNQKFKDNQKDLIPDIDSLYTVPKKLEAPLNQLKVRSSLNQQHISRILEVLGQDNNLKMEIVSNFIHLSFNRMFFANQRKYELMVYTFIERFYHSFLARKKNYGMTSEGQMNKYLTTTMNIIGS
;
A
#
# COMPACT_ATOMS: atom_id res chain seq x y z
N MET A 1 -13.04 -28.89 -11.80
CA MET A 1 -12.53 -28.77 -13.19
C MET A 1 -13.57 -28.34 -14.21
N ILE A 2 -14.73 -29.01 -14.34
CA ILE A 2 -15.75 -28.65 -15.36
C ILE A 2 -16.18 -27.17 -15.31
N LYS A 3 -16.47 -26.62 -14.12
CA LYS A 3 -16.86 -25.21 -13.96
C LYS A 3 -15.77 -24.21 -14.40
N PHE A 4 -14.50 -24.54 -14.18
CA PHE A 4 -13.37 -23.68 -14.54
C PHE A 4 -13.16 -23.64 -16.05
N ASN A 5 -13.22 -24.80 -16.72
CA ASN A 5 -13.11 -24.86 -18.18
C ASN A 5 -14.26 -24.15 -18.89
N ILE A 6 -15.49 -24.24 -18.36
CA ILE A 6 -16.65 -23.49 -18.89
C ILE A 6 -16.39 -21.99 -18.83
N LEU A 7 -15.90 -21.48 -17.69
CA LEU A 7 -15.58 -20.07 -17.52
C LEU A 7 -14.50 -19.62 -18.52
N LEU A 8 -13.37 -20.34 -18.61
CA LEU A 8 -12.28 -19.99 -19.53
C LEU A 8 -12.74 -20.01 -20.98
N ASN A 9 -13.57 -20.98 -21.38
CA ASN A 9 -14.14 -21.02 -22.72
C ASN A 9 -15.03 -19.80 -23.01
N SER A 10 -15.83 -19.35 -22.04
CA SER A 10 -16.62 -18.11 -22.20
C SER A 10 -15.70 -16.91 -22.45
N LEU A 11 -14.68 -16.73 -21.62
CA LEU A 11 -13.74 -15.61 -21.73
C LEU A 11 -12.96 -15.62 -23.05
N TYR A 12 -12.58 -16.81 -23.53
CA TYR A 12 -11.90 -16.95 -24.83
C TYR A 12 -12.83 -16.62 -26.00
N ASN A 13 -14.07 -17.11 -25.97
CA ASN A 13 -15.07 -16.82 -27.00
C ASN A 13 -15.45 -15.33 -27.05
N GLU A 14 -15.53 -14.69 -25.88
CA GLU A 14 -15.79 -13.26 -25.71
C GLU A 14 -14.55 -12.39 -25.96
N LYS A 15 -13.40 -12.98 -26.32
CA LYS A 15 -12.14 -12.28 -26.62
C LYS A 15 -11.55 -11.47 -25.46
N TYR A 16 -11.90 -11.83 -24.23
CA TYR A 16 -11.22 -11.31 -23.03
C TYR A 16 -9.85 -11.95 -22.80
N ILE A 17 -9.65 -13.19 -23.28
CA ILE A 17 -8.37 -13.91 -23.21
C ILE A 17 -8.04 -14.55 -24.56
N ASP A 18 -6.73 -14.70 -24.85
CA ASP A 18 -6.22 -15.28 -26.10
C ASP A 18 -5.70 -16.72 -25.93
N SER A 19 -5.06 -17.04 -24.81
CA SER A 19 -4.60 -18.40 -24.53
C SER A 19 -4.48 -18.66 -23.02
N VAL A 20 -4.45 -19.94 -22.65
CA VAL A 20 -4.25 -20.40 -21.27
C VAL A 20 -3.15 -21.45 -21.28
N ALA A 21 -2.15 -21.27 -20.42
CA ALA A 21 -1.09 -22.23 -20.20
C ALA A 21 -1.15 -22.74 -18.76
N ILE A 22 -0.88 -24.03 -18.55
CA ILE A 22 -0.66 -24.62 -17.24
C ILE A 22 0.84 -24.75 -17.07
N ASP A 23 1.37 -24.15 -16.01
CA ASP A 23 2.80 -24.16 -15.71
C ASP A 23 3.04 -24.55 -14.25
N SER A 24 4.30 -24.86 -13.93
CA SER A 24 4.74 -25.17 -12.58
C SER A 24 4.94 -23.90 -11.78
N TYR A 25 4.29 -23.80 -10.63
CA TYR A 25 4.53 -22.72 -9.68
C TYR A 25 5.86 -22.95 -8.94
N VAL A 26 6.82 -22.04 -9.13
CA VAL A 26 8.07 -22.01 -8.36
C VAL A 26 7.90 -21.05 -7.19
N GLN A 27 7.92 -21.58 -5.98
CA GLN A 27 7.78 -20.79 -4.76
C GLN A 27 8.98 -19.86 -4.55
N GLU A 28 8.70 -18.60 -4.19
CA GLU A 28 9.73 -17.58 -3.92
C GLU A 28 10.25 -17.66 -2.47
N THR A 29 10.53 -18.86 -1.96
CA THR A 29 10.95 -19.09 -0.55
C THR A 29 12.19 -18.28 -0.18
N GLN A 30 13.14 -18.11 -1.10
CA GLN A 30 14.34 -17.32 -0.88
C GLN A 30 14.05 -15.83 -0.70
N ARG A 31 13.09 -15.27 -1.45
CA ARG A 31 12.73 -13.84 -1.39
C ARG A 31 12.06 -13.48 -0.07
N TYR A 32 11.27 -14.41 0.48
CA TYR A 32 10.50 -14.18 1.70
C TYR A 32 11.17 -14.75 2.94
N ASN A 33 12.29 -15.47 2.83
CA ASN A 33 13.03 -15.97 3.98
C ASN A 33 13.35 -14.83 4.97
N PRO A 34 13.12 -15.00 6.28
CA PRO A 34 12.76 -16.23 6.99
C PRO A 34 11.24 -16.47 7.14
N VAL A 35 10.39 -15.64 6.54
CA VAL A 35 8.94 -15.82 6.60
C VAL A 35 8.53 -17.18 6.00
N PRO A 36 7.76 -18.00 6.73
CA PRO A 36 7.17 -19.21 6.17
C PRO A 36 6.34 -18.88 4.93
N ILE A 37 6.61 -19.58 3.82
CA ILE A 37 6.02 -19.21 2.52
C ILE A 37 4.49 -19.33 2.50
N ASP A 38 3.93 -20.28 3.24
CA ASP A 38 2.49 -20.45 3.43
C ASP A 38 1.85 -19.21 4.11
N VAL A 39 2.55 -18.61 5.06
CA VAL A 39 2.11 -17.37 5.72
C VAL A 39 2.18 -16.19 4.76
N ALA A 40 3.23 -16.09 3.93
CA ALA A 40 3.33 -15.06 2.89
C ALA A 40 2.23 -15.22 1.83
N GLU A 41 1.93 -16.45 1.42
CA GLU A 41 0.85 -16.79 0.48
C GLU A 41 -0.54 -16.39 1.02
N CYS A 42 -0.77 -16.48 2.34
CA CYS A 42 -1.99 -15.94 2.95
C CYS A 42 -2.10 -14.41 2.73
N LEU A 43 -1.03 -13.65 2.97
CA LEU A 43 -1.01 -12.20 2.71
C LEU A 43 -1.24 -11.90 1.23
N PHE A 44 -0.63 -12.67 0.32
CA PHE A 44 -0.84 -12.51 -1.12
C PHE A 44 -2.29 -12.74 -1.53
N ASN A 45 -2.94 -13.75 -0.95
CA ASN A 45 -4.34 -14.06 -1.21
C ASN A 45 -5.25 -12.92 -0.74
N TYR A 46 -5.12 -12.48 0.51
CA TYR A 46 -5.97 -11.42 1.06
C TYR A 46 -5.77 -10.08 0.35
N ASP A 47 -4.53 -9.76 -0.04
CA ASP A 47 -4.26 -8.58 -0.88
C ASP A 47 -4.87 -8.72 -2.28
N SER A 48 -4.79 -9.90 -2.90
CA SER A 48 -5.41 -10.15 -4.22
C SER A 48 -6.92 -9.98 -4.19
N LEU A 49 -7.60 -10.50 -3.17
CA LEU A 49 -9.04 -10.34 -2.99
C LEU A 49 -9.42 -8.86 -2.77
N ALA A 50 -8.69 -8.16 -1.90
CA ALA A 50 -8.95 -6.75 -1.65
C ALA A 50 -8.73 -5.89 -2.90
N VAL A 51 -7.64 -6.11 -3.63
CA VAL A 51 -7.33 -5.36 -4.87
C VAL A 51 -8.36 -5.63 -5.96
N LEU A 52 -8.84 -6.87 -6.11
CA LEU A 52 -9.89 -7.21 -7.07
C LEU A 52 -11.17 -6.39 -6.81
N GLU A 53 -11.62 -6.34 -5.55
CA GLU A 53 -12.78 -5.53 -5.16
C GLU A 53 -12.53 -4.03 -5.32
N ILE A 54 -11.35 -3.55 -4.94
CA ILE A 54 -10.98 -2.14 -5.12
C ILE A 54 -11.03 -1.74 -6.60
N ILE A 55 -10.44 -2.52 -7.51
CA ILE A 55 -10.44 -2.22 -8.94
C ILE A 55 -11.87 -2.23 -9.49
N SER A 56 -12.74 -3.12 -8.98
CA SER A 56 -14.15 -3.19 -9.39
C SER A 56 -14.92 -1.91 -9.02
N LEU A 57 -14.58 -1.31 -7.87
CA LEU A 57 -15.18 -0.08 -7.35
C LEU A 57 -14.59 1.20 -7.99
N LEU A 58 -13.33 1.17 -8.42
CA LEU A 58 -12.62 2.34 -8.96
C LEU A 58 -12.74 2.47 -10.49
N LYS A 59 -13.96 2.42 -11.02
CA LYS A 59 -14.24 2.59 -12.46
C LYS A 59 -14.50 4.06 -12.82
N GLY A 60 -14.29 4.41 -14.09
CA GLY A 60 -14.60 5.74 -14.64
C GLY A 60 -13.38 6.64 -14.87
N PRO A 61 -13.61 7.92 -15.21
CA PRO A 61 -12.56 8.83 -15.68
C PRO A 61 -11.48 9.12 -14.63
N ASP A 62 -11.84 9.15 -13.34
CA ASP A 62 -10.91 9.40 -12.24
C ASP A 62 -10.19 8.13 -11.72
N SER A 63 -10.37 6.99 -12.40
CA SER A 63 -9.92 5.68 -11.91
C SER A 63 -8.43 5.64 -11.57
N GLU A 64 -7.57 6.26 -12.37
CA GLU A 64 -6.12 6.31 -12.11
C GLU A 64 -5.79 7.10 -10.84
N LEU A 65 -6.35 8.30 -10.68
CA LEU A 65 -6.09 9.15 -9.52
C LEU A 65 -6.63 8.51 -8.23
N ASN A 66 -7.82 7.91 -8.30
CA ASN A 66 -8.41 7.19 -7.18
C ASN A 66 -7.57 5.95 -6.79
N LYS A 67 -7.00 5.21 -7.77
CA LYS A 67 -6.08 4.10 -7.50
C LYS A 67 -4.81 4.58 -6.81
N ILE A 68 -4.24 5.71 -7.22
CA ILE A 68 -3.10 6.32 -6.54
C ILE A 68 -3.47 6.71 -5.10
N ALA A 69 -4.64 7.33 -4.90
CA ALA A 69 -5.11 7.70 -3.57
C ALA A 69 -5.29 6.48 -2.66
N ILE A 70 -5.85 5.37 -3.16
CA ILE A 70 -5.99 4.12 -2.41
C ILE A 70 -4.64 3.42 -2.19
N ALA A 71 -3.75 3.43 -3.17
CA ALA A 71 -2.39 2.88 -3.02
C ALA A 71 -1.61 3.61 -1.91
N ILE A 72 -1.77 4.94 -1.78
CA ILE A 72 -1.22 5.71 -0.66
C ILE A 72 -1.65 5.13 0.70
N ARG A 73 -2.94 4.79 0.85
CA ARG A 73 -3.46 4.21 2.11
C ARG A 73 -3.00 2.78 2.27
N SER A 74 -2.99 2.00 1.19
CA SER A 74 -2.53 0.61 1.21
C SER A 74 -1.11 0.50 1.76
N VAL A 75 -0.21 1.39 1.34
CA VAL A 75 1.18 1.46 1.84
C VAL A 75 1.22 1.86 3.30
N ASP A 76 0.54 2.94 3.70
CA ASP A 76 0.49 3.39 5.09
C ASP A 76 -0.06 2.30 6.03
N MET A 77 -1.13 1.62 5.61
CA MET A 77 -1.74 0.52 6.34
C MET A 77 -0.83 -0.70 6.42
N TYR A 78 -0.09 -1.06 5.37
CA TYR A 78 0.94 -2.10 5.49
C TYR A 78 1.99 -1.73 6.53
N LEU A 79 2.45 -0.49 6.55
CA LEU A 79 3.42 -0.06 7.55
C LEU A 79 2.83 -0.07 8.97
N ASP A 80 1.57 0.31 9.15
CA ASP A 80 0.86 0.17 10.43
C ASP A 80 0.71 -1.28 10.87
N ASP A 81 0.30 -2.16 9.96
CA ASP A 81 0.08 -3.57 10.26
C ASP A 81 1.38 -4.22 10.77
N PHE A 82 2.51 -3.85 10.18
CA PHE A 82 3.85 -4.27 10.59
C PHE A 82 4.46 -3.42 11.73
N ARG A 83 3.64 -2.58 12.38
CA ARG A 83 3.97 -1.82 13.60
C ARG A 83 5.12 -0.83 13.44
N PHE A 84 5.25 -0.20 12.28
CA PHE A 84 6.21 0.88 12.09
C PHE A 84 5.76 2.14 12.83
N SER A 85 6.68 2.78 13.57
CA SER A 85 6.48 4.12 14.10
C SER A 85 6.39 5.15 12.97
N ILE A 86 5.84 6.34 13.24
CA ILE A 86 5.78 7.40 12.21
C ILE A 86 7.17 7.80 11.69
N GLU A 87 8.20 7.77 12.55
CA GLU A 87 9.58 8.03 12.17
C GLU A 87 10.14 6.91 11.28
N GLU A 88 9.86 5.64 11.62
CA GLU A 88 10.27 4.49 10.79
C GLU A 88 9.53 4.48 9.44
N LYS A 89 8.23 4.82 9.42
CA LYS A 89 7.43 5.00 8.22
C LYS A 89 8.04 6.06 7.31
N TYR A 90 8.39 7.23 7.86
CA TYR A 90 9.04 8.30 7.10
C TYR A 90 10.37 7.84 6.50
N LEU A 91 11.21 7.17 7.28
CA LEU A 91 12.49 6.65 6.80
C LEU A 91 12.30 5.59 5.70
N PHE A 92 11.38 4.64 5.89
CA PHE A 92 11.04 3.62 4.89
C PHE A 92 10.68 4.26 3.56
N ILE A 93 9.71 5.17 3.56
CA ILE A 93 9.22 5.83 2.34
C ILE A 93 10.31 6.67 1.68
N LYS A 94 11.07 7.43 2.47
CA LYS A 94 12.15 8.28 1.97
C LYS A 94 13.24 7.46 1.28
N ASN A 95 13.64 6.32 1.85
CA ASN A 95 14.66 5.45 1.28
C ASN A 95 14.19 4.85 -0.05
N HIS A 96 12.95 4.37 -0.11
CA HIS A 96 12.38 3.82 -1.35
C HIS A 96 12.27 4.89 -2.44
N ALA A 97 11.71 6.07 -2.12
CA ALA A 97 11.62 7.18 -3.07
C ALA A 97 13.00 7.56 -3.63
N ASN A 98 14.02 7.67 -2.78
CA ASN A 98 15.39 7.98 -3.21
C ASN A 98 15.99 6.90 -4.12
N SER A 99 15.78 5.62 -3.79
CA SER A 99 16.25 4.50 -4.63
C SER A 99 15.66 4.59 -6.05
N PHE A 100 14.35 4.84 -6.17
CA PHE A 100 13.71 5.04 -7.46
C PHE A 100 14.22 6.29 -8.20
N PHE A 101 14.43 7.42 -7.50
CA PHE A 101 14.98 8.61 -8.14
C PHE A 101 16.37 8.36 -8.73
N ASN A 102 17.19 7.51 -8.08
CA ASN A 102 18.49 7.10 -8.60
C ASN A 102 18.35 6.20 -9.84
N GLU A 103 17.42 5.23 -9.81
CA GLU A 103 17.13 4.33 -10.95
C GLU A 103 16.69 5.09 -12.21
N PHE A 104 15.83 6.11 -12.07
CA PHE A 104 15.27 6.84 -13.22
C PHE A 104 16.17 7.96 -13.79
N GLY A 105 17.37 8.19 -13.23
CA GLY A 105 18.42 9.01 -13.86
C GLY A 105 18.14 10.51 -14.06
N ALA A 106 17.10 11.08 -13.44
CA ALA A 106 16.72 12.49 -13.62
C ALA A 106 16.08 13.11 -12.36
N ALA A 107 16.67 12.81 -11.20
CA ALA A 107 16.08 13.05 -9.88
C ALA A 107 15.50 14.47 -9.70
N THR A 108 16.21 15.53 -10.05
CA THR A 108 15.75 16.91 -9.78
C THR A 108 14.52 17.31 -10.62
N LYS A 109 14.55 17.09 -11.94
CA LYS A 109 13.42 17.44 -12.82
C LYS A 109 12.20 16.58 -12.51
N LEU A 110 12.41 15.27 -12.34
CA LEU A 110 11.35 14.32 -12.02
C LEU A 110 10.71 14.64 -10.66
N LYS A 111 11.52 14.94 -9.64
CA LYS A 111 11.03 15.36 -8.33
C LYS A 111 10.20 16.63 -8.40
N THR A 112 10.61 17.63 -9.19
CA THR A 112 9.82 18.85 -9.42
C THR A 112 8.48 18.56 -10.09
N GLN A 113 8.45 17.69 -11.11
CA GLN A 113 7.21 17.30 -11.78
C GLN A 113 6.25 16.56 -10.85
N LEU A 114 6.76 15.58 -10.07
CA LEU A 114 5.95 14.87 -9.08
C LEU A 114 5.45 15.82 -7.98
N ASN A 115 6.28 16.76 -7.55
CA ASN A 115 5.89 17.77 -6.57
C ASN A 115 4.75 18.67 -7.06
N GLN A 116 4.76 19.03 -8.34
CA GLN A 116 3.67 19.79 -8.94
C GLN A 116 2.41 18.93 -9.04
N LYS A 117 2.53 17.71 -9.56
CA LYS A 117 1.40 16.76 -9.67
C LYS A 117 0.73 16.50 -8.32
N PHE A 118 1.51 16.36 -7.24
CA PHE A 118 0.95 16.24 -5.90
C PHE A 118 0.15 17.48 -5.49
N LYS A 119 0.70 18.69 -5.69
CA LYS A 119 0.02 19.95 -5.32
C LYS A 119 -1.29 20.10 -6.07
N ASP A 120 -1.28 19.81 -7.37
CA ASP A 120 -2.45 19.94 -8.23
C ASP A 120 -3.59 19.00 -7.82
N ASN A 121 -3.25 17.85 -7.23
CA ASN A 121 -4.20 16.80 -6.86
C ASN A 121 -4.30 16.57 -5.34
N GLN A 122 -3.75 17.47 -4.52
CA GLN A 122 -3.55 17.21 -3.10
C GLN A 122 -4.87 16.89 -2.39
N LYS A 123 -5.95 17.61 -2.70
CA LYS A 123 -7.25 17.41 -2.03
C LYS A 123 -7.87 16.05 -2.34
N ASP A 124 -7.70 15.55 -3.56
CA ASP A 124 -8.20 14.23 -3.95
C ASP A 124 -7.31 13.11 -3.44
N LEU A 125 -6.00 13.34 -3.44
CA LEU A 125 -5.03 12.39 -2.96
C LEU A 125 -5.05 12.30 -1.45
N ILE A 126 -4.90 13.39 -0.71
CA ILE A 126 -4.78 13.42 0.76
C ILE A 126 -5.54 14.65 1.27
N PRO A 127 -6.87 14.55 1.46
CA PRO A 127 -7.72 15.69 1.83
C PRO A 127 -7.41 16.21 3.23
N ASP A 128 -6.91 15.34 4.10
CA ASP A 128 -6.55 15.65 5.47
C ASP A 128 -5.06 15.39 5.67
N ILE A 129 -4.34 16.45 5.99
CA ILE A 129 -2.90 16.39 6.17
C ILE A 129 -2.52 15.79 7.53
N ASP A 130 -3.48 15.65 8.45
CA ASP A 130 -3.32 14.99 9.75
C ASP A 130 -3.86 13.55 9.76
N SER A 131 -4.41 13.03 8.66
CA SER A 131 -4.91 11.65 8.61
C SER A 131 -5.02 11.11 7.19
N LEU A 132 -4.35 9.99 6.91
CA LEU A 132 -4.53 9.25 5.66
C LEU A 132 -5.85 8.47 5.62
N TYR A 133 -6.50 8.25 6.76
CA TYR A 133 -7.79 7.56 6.84
C TYR A 133 -8.97 8.46 6.49
N THR A 134 -8.80 9.78 6.52
CA THR A 134 -9.79 10.71 5.97
C THR A 134 -9.70 10.65 4.44
N VAL A 135 -10.80 10.24 3.82
CA VAL A 135 -10.90 10.07 2.36
C VAL A 135 -12.18 10.73 1.84
N PRO A 136 -12.21 11.15 0.56
CA PRO A 136 -13.47 11.53 -0.08
C PRO A 136 -14.47 10.37 -0.02
N LYS A 137 -15.77 10.67 0.09
CA LYS A 137 -16.84 9.66 0.19
C LYS A 137 -16.74 8.56 -0.87
N LYS A 138 -16.36 8.91 -2.11
CA LYS A 138 -16.16 7.95 -3.22
C LYS A 138 -15.10 6.88 -2.96
N LEU A 139 -14.18 7.10 -2.01
CA LEU A 139 -13.09 6.21 -1.66
C LEU A 139 -13.33 5.42 -0.36
N GLU A 140 -14.44 5.64 0.35
CA GLU A 140 -14.75 4.93 1.60
C GLU A 140 -14.88 3.41 1.39
N ALA A 141 -15.62 2.98 0.37
CA ALA A 141 -15.79 1.56 0.09
C ALA A 141 -14.48 0.86 -0.32
N PRO A 142 -13.65 1.41 -1.23
CA PRO A 142 -12.30 0.89 -1.48
C PRO A 142 -11.41 0.85 -0.22
N LEU A 143 -11.44 1.89 0.61
CA LEU A 143 -10.69 1.93 1.86
C LEU A 143 -11.13 0.82 2.82
N ASN A 144 -12.43 0.51 2.89
CA ASN A 144 -12.93 -0.58 3.72
C ASN A 144 -12.40 -1.94 3.27
N GLN A 145 -12.15 -2.17 1.98
CA GLN A 145 -11.51 -3.41 1.52
C GLN A 145 -10.08 -3.55 2.03
N LEU A 146 -9.33 -2.44 2.12
CA LEU A 146 -8.01 -2.45 2.75
C LEU A 146 -8.09 -2.75 4.25
N LYS A 147 -9.11 -2.25 4.96
CA LYS A 147 -9.33 -2.56 6.38
C LYS A 147 -9.64 -4.04 6.60
N VAL A 148 -10.49 -4.61 5.75
CA VAL A 148 -10.77 -6.06 5.77
C VAL A 148 -9.48 -6.86 5.53
N ARG A 149 -8.68 -6.48 4.53
CA ARG A 149 -7.36 -7.09 4.28
C ARG A 149 -6.46 -7.04 5.52
N SER A 150 -6.29 -5.87 6.14
CA SER A 150 -5.46 -5.69 7.34
C SER A 150 -5.95 -6.53 8.51
N SER A 151 -7.28 -6.61 8.71
CA SER A 151 -7.87 -7.48 9.73
C SER A 151 -7.55 -8.96 9.49
N LEU A 152 -7.72 -9.45 8.26
CA LEU A 152 -7.38 -10.84 7.90
C LEU A 152 -5.88 -11.13 8.03
N ASN A 153 -5.03 -10.14 7.75
CA ASN A 153 -3.58 -10.28 7.86
C ASN A 153 -3.07 -10.32 9.30
N GLN A 154 -3.83 -9.85 10.30
CA GLN A 154 -3.33 -9.57 11.65
C GLN A 154 -2.61 -10.77 12.31
N GLN A 155 -3.20 -11.97 12.23
CA GLN A 155 -2.60 -13.18 12.78
C GLN A 155 -1.32 -13.59 12.04
N HIS A 156 -1.31 -13.44 10.71
CA HIS A 156 -0.19 -13.81 9.86
C HIS A 156 0.98 -12.85 10.02
N ILE A 157 0.70 -11.55 10.11
CA ILE A 157 1.71 -10.53 10.39
C ILE A 157 2.31 -10.71 11.78
N SER A 158 1.52 -11.10 12.78
CA SER A 158 2.06 -11.41 14.11
C SER A 158 3.09 -12.55 14.05
N ARG A 159 2.78 -13.64 13.31
CA ARG A 159 3.74 -14.73 13.06
C ARG A 159 4.97 -14.28 12.28
N ILE A 160 4.80 -13.40 11.29
CA ILE A 160 5.94 -12.82 10.56
C ILE A 160 6.84 -12.04 11.51
N LEU A 161 6.28 -11.14 12.32
CA LEU A 161 7.05 -10.33 13.27
C LEU A 161 7.78 -11.19 14.30
N GLU A 162 7.21 -12.30 14.75
CA GLU A 162 7.88 -13.27 15.64
C GLU A 162 9.16 -13.84 14.99
N VAL A 163 9.09 -14.22 13.72
CA VAL A 163 10.22 -14.82 12.99
C VAL A 163 11.27 -13.77 12.62
N LEU A 164 10.86 -12.54 12.31
CA LEU A 164 11.77 -11.43 12.02
C LEU A 164 12.51 -10.93 13.27
N GLY A 165 11.91 -11.11 14.45
CA GLY A 165 12.47 -10.65 15.72
C GLY A 165 12.68 -9.14 15.72
N GLN A 166 13.91 -8.70 16.03
CA GLN A 166 14.28 -7.28 16.11
C GLN A 166 15.08 -6.80 14.89
N ASP A 167 15.18 -7.60 13.82
CA ASP A 167 15.89 -7.19 12.61
C ASP A 167 15.04 -6.21 11.79
N ASN A 168 15.23 -4.92 12.05
CA ASN A 168 14.51 -3.86 11.36
C ASN A 168 14.86 -3.77 9.87
N ASN A 169 16.07 -4.14 9.45
CA ASN A 169 16.45 -4.07 8.03
C ASN A 169 15.70 -5.15 7.24
N LEU A 170 15.70 -6.37 7.78
CA LEU A 170 14.95 -7.49 7.21
C LEU A 170 13.44 -7.23 7.22
N LYS A 171 12.90 -6.63 8.30
CA LYS A 171 11.51 -6.17 8.35
C LYS A 171 11.19 -5.19 7.22
N MET A 172 12.06 -4.20 6.98
CA MET A 172 11.89 -3.25 5.87
C MET A 172 11.91 -3.95 4.51
N GLU A 173 12.83 -4.90 4.29
CA GLU A 173 12.92 -5.66 3.04
C GLU A 173 11.65 -6.48 2.78
N ILE A 174 11.19 -7.24 3.77
CA ILE A 174 10.00 -8.09 3.66
C ILE A 174 8.74 -7.25 3.39
N VAL A 175 8.57 -6.13 4.10
CA VAL A 175 7.43 -5.23 3.89
C VAL A 175 7.49 -4.58 2.51
N SER A 176 8.68 -4.22 2.03
CA SER A 176 8.88 -3.74 0.67
C SER A 176 8.42 -4.76 -0.38
N ASN A 177 8.78 -6.04 -0.20
CA ASN A 177 8.36 -7.12 -1.10
C ASN A 177 6.84 -7.30 -1.14
N PHE A 178 6.14 -7.20 0.00
CA PHE A 178 4.68 -7.26 0.04
C PHE A 178 4.03 -6.06 -0.66
N ILE A 179 4.54 -4.85 -0.38
CA ILE A 179 4.04 -3.62 -1.00
C ILE A 179 4.26 -3.69 -2.52
N HIS A 180 5.44 -4.08 -2.99
CA HIS A 180 5.77 -4.20 -4.41
C HIS A 180 4.78 -5.13 -5.14
N LEU A 181 4.48 -6.31 -4.58
CA LEU A 181 3.46 -7.18 -5.17
C LEU A 181 2.05 -6.57 -5.14
N SER A 182 1.69 -5.79 -4.11
CA SER A 182 0.42 -5.07 -4.07
C SER A 182 0.32 -4.02 -5.20
N PHE A 183 1.42 -3.33 -5.52
CA PHE A 183 1.48 -2.46 -6.71
C PHE A 183 1.31 -3.24 -8.02
N ASN A 184 1.94 -4.42 -8.13
CA ASN A 184 1.80 -5.28 -9.30
C ASN A 184 0.35 -5.73 -9.54
N ARG A 185 -0.43 -5.94 -8.45
CA ARG A 185 -1.86 -6.25 -8.55
C ARG A 185 -2.71 -5.02 -8.87
N MET A 186 -2.40 -3.87 -8.27
CA MET A 186 -3.21 -2.65 -8.38
C MET A 186 -3.08 -1.96 -9.75
N PHE A 187 -1.87 -1.94 -10.31
CA PHE A 187 -1.55 -1.23 -11.54
C PHE A 187 -1.16 -2.19 -12.66
N PHE A 188 -1.89 -2.12 -13.78
CA PHE A 188 -1.69 -3.02 -14.92
C PHE A 188 -0.37 -2.76 -15.67
N ALA A 189 0.12 -1.52 -15.68
CA ALA A 189 1.35 -1.14 -16.36
C ALA A 189 2.10 -0.05 -15.59
N ASN A 190 3.40 0.10 -15.86
CA ASN A 190 4.25 1.13 -15.27
C ASN A 190 4.29 1.10 -13.72
N GLN A 191 4.25 -0.10 -13.13
CA GLN A 191 4.18 -0.34 -11.68
C GLN A 191 5.27 0.43 -10.93
N ARG A 192 6.53 0.33 -11.39
CA ARG A 192 7.69 1.07 -10.83
C ARG A 192 7.47 2.59 -10.80
N LYS A 193 6.81 3.16 -11.82
CA LYS A 193 6.50 4.59 -11.88
C LYS A 193 5.42 4.96 -10.86
N TYR A 194 4.41 4.11 -10.69
CA TYR A 194 3.37 4.32 -9.67
C TYR A 194 3.92 4.17 -8.26
N GLU A 195 4.81 3.20 -8.00
CA GLU A 195 5.53 3.07 -6.74
C GLU A 195 6.30 4.34 -6.39
N LEU A 196 7.14 4.84 -7.31
CA LEU A 196 7.85 6.11 -7.11
C LEU A 196 6.88 7.26 -6.81
N MET A 197 5.78 7.36 -7.56
CA MET A 197 4.81 8.44 -7.39
C MET A 197 4.14 8.38 -6.02
N VAL A 198 3.67 7.20 -5.61
CA VAL A 198 3.02 7.00 -4.31
C VAL A 198 4.01 7.25 -3.17
N TYR A 199 5.22 6.68 -3.23
CA TYR A 199 6.24 6.95 -2.22
C TYR A 199 6.58 8.43 -2.11
N THR A 200 6.72 9.13 -3.24
CA THR A 200 6.96 10.58 -3.25
C THR A 200 5.80 11.35 -2.60
N PHE A 201 4.56 10.93 -2.81
CA PHE A 201 3.38 11.61 -2.25
C PHE A 201 3.25 11.35 -0.73
N ILE A 202 3.48 10.12 -0.29
CA ILE A 202 3.47 9.76 1.13
C ILE A 202 4.61 10.47 1.88
N GLU A 203 5.80 10.58 1.28
CA GLU A 203 6.96 11.24 1.89
C GLU A 203 6.63 12.68 2.29
N ARG A 204 5.92 13.41 1.42
CA ARG A 204 5.47 14.77 1.67
C ARG A 204 4.43 14.86 2.78
N PHE A 205 3.51 13.89 2.82
CA PHE A 205 2.53 13.79 3.89
C PHE A 205 3.23 13.58 5.24
N TYR A 206 4.07 12.54 5.37
CA TYR A 206 4.78 12.26 6.61
C TYR A 206 5.70 13.40 7.03
N HIS A 207 6.42 14.02 6.10
CA HIS A 207 7.25 15.20 6.39
C HIS A 207 6.40 16.35 6.96
N SER A 208 5.26 16.65 6.33
CA SER A 208 4.36 17.72 6.79
C SER A 208 3.73 17.39 8.15
N PHE A 209 3.34 16.14 8.35
CA PHE A 209 2.78 15.64 9.59
C PHE A 209 3.79 15.73 10.75
N LEU A 210 5.02 15.26 10.54
CA LEU A 210 6.10 15.32 11.53
C LEU A 210 6.49 16.77 11.86
N ALA A 211 6.57 17.65 10.84
CA ALA A 211 6.86 19.07 11.05
C ALA A 211 5.80 19.74 11.94
N ARG A 212 4.51 19.45 11.71
CA ARG A 212 3.44 19.93 12.58
C ARG A 212 3.52 19.32 13.98
N LYS A 213 3.71 18.01 14.11
CA LYS A 213 3.87 17.33 15.41
C LYS A 213 5.02 17.95 16.22
N LYS A 214 6.13 18.33 15.59
CA LYS A 214 7.25 19.02 16.26
C LYS A 214 6.86 20.44 16.71
N ASN A 215 6.14 21.18 15.88
CA ASN A 215 5.67 22.53 16.24
C ASN A 215 4.62 22.50 17.36
N TYR A 216 3.74 21.49 17.38
CA TYR A 216 2.79 21.25 18.48
C TYR A 216 3.47 20.66 19.72
N GLY A 217 4.56 19.91 19.57
CA GLY A 217 5.37 19.36 20.66
C GLY A 217 6.14 20.41 21.48
N MET A 218 6.18 21.67 21.04
CA MET A 218 6.64 22.81 21.86
C MET A 218 5.47 23.50 22.59
N THR A 219 4.22 23.06 22.41
CA THR A 219 3.03 23.57 23.09
C THR A 219 2.09 22.41 23.48
N SER A 220 2.38 21.82 24.64
CA SER A 220 1.49 21.12 25.59
C SER A 220 0.57 19.96 25.15
N GLU A 221 0.86 18.79 25.75
CA GLU A 221 0.04 17.67 26.31
C GLU A 221 -1.44 17.38 25.91
N GLY A 222 -2.15 18.23 25.17
CA GLY A 222 -3.61 18.09 24.98
C GLY A 222 -4.09 17.14 23.88
N GLN A 223 -3.22 16.67 22.97
CA GLN A 223 -3.67 16.01 21.72
C GLN A 223 -3.22 14.57 21.52
N MET A 224 -2.34 14.05 22.38
CA MET A 224 -1.91 12.64 22.34
C MET A 224 -3.09 11.67 22.53
N ASN A 225 -4.14 12.11 23.23
CA ASN A 225 -5.38 11.35 23.37
C ASN A 225 -6.16 11.21 22.05
N LYS A 226 -6.17 12.19 21.14
CA LYS A 226 -6.98 12.07 19.91
C LYS A 226 -6.41 11.01 18.96
N TYR A 227 -5.08 10.88 18.91
CA TYR A 227 -4.39 9.91 18.08
C TYR A 227 -4.60 8.47 18.57
N LEU A 228 -4.42 8.22 19.87
CA LEU A 228 -4.67 6.88 20.44
C LEU A 228 -6.14 6.49 20.39
N THR A 229 -7.06 7.45 20.57
CA THR A 229 -8.51 7.17 20.56
C THR A 229 -9.02 6.84 19.15
N THR A 230 -8.48 7.44 18.09
CA THR A 230 -8.86 7.06 16.71
C THR A 230 -8.31 5.70 16.31
N THR A 231 -7.10 5.32 16.73
CA THR A 231 -6.55 3.99 16.45
C THR A 231 -7.24 2.90 17.29
N MET A 232 -7.57 3.18 18.56
CA MET A 232 -8.25 2.20 19.44
C MET A 232 -9.75 2.03 19.12
N ASN A 233 -10.46 3.09 18.72
CA ASN A 233 -11.88 2.98 18.37
C ASN A 233 -12.13 2.23 17.04
N ILE A 234 -11.11 2.00 16.22
CA ILE A 234 -11.22 1.26 14.95
C ILE A 234 -10.89 -0.23 15.12
N ILE A 235 -10.16 -0.60 16.18
CA ILE A 235 -9.82 -2.01 16.46
C ILE A 235 -10.91 -2.68 17.34
N GLY A 236 -11.83 -1.89 17.90
CA GLY A 236 -12.86 -2.33 18.84
C GLY A 236 -14.31 -2.35 18.33
N SER A 237 -14.55 -2.24 17.01
CA SER A 237 -15.91 -2.24 16.42
C SER A 237 -16.03 -3.13 15.19
#